data_AF-A0A7I7QFW7-F1
#
_entry.id   AF-A0A7I7QFW7-F1
#
_cell.length_a   1.000
_cell.length_b   1.000
_cell.length_c   1.000
_cell.angle_alpha   90.00
_cell.angle_beta   90.00
_cell.angle_gamma   90.00
#
_symmetry.space_group_name_H-M   'P 1'
#
loop_
_entity.id
_entity.type
_entity.pdbx_description
1 polymer ?
#
loop_
_entity_poly.entity_id
_entity_poly.type
_entity_poly.pdbx_seq_one_letter_code
_entity_poly.pdbx_strand_id
1 'polypeptide(L)'
;MAEEVSEEPAYKYDIAVSFAGEQRDFVEDVVRGLNLPKGRVFYDADYKGTLWGEELTEVFTNLYRDEARYVVMFISREYAEKEWCILERRAALRRRMMTKGAYILPVRLDATKLDEVEGLLGTIADLDGRREGVAGVIAALHQKLEIVMADAPQSDDKADDEPKFAKVQMTQDGLVALLQERPHSWQWAAFASVLVQRRKAMETAMRDHRLGFAPSTGQRIDNFQALKTLVSNTVYDIEQVGAQINGFLLTDAFTSVFDSLGDETADADGIVHAATRLMDYYDRYLQLAQRVRGAAAPSKYRSVLDTCARFADEPLSGMEDFIRDYIAVVAALPERLIAAKGEDIQQPVQVRIHVDDELLDELLRQLKDIAQDEDG
;
A
#
# COMPACT_ATOMS: atom_id res chain seq x y z
N MET A 1 -26.82 39.18 -6.30
CA MET A 1 -27.23 37.86 -5.81
C MET A 1 -25.95 37.11 -5.55
N ALA A 2 -25.62 36.87 -4.28
CA ALA A 2 -24.47 36.06 -3.91
C ALA A 2 -24.91 34.59 -4.06
N GLU A 3 -24.26 33.84 -4.94
CA GLU A 3 -24.34 32.38 -4.92
C GLU A 3 -23.57 31.90 -3.68
N GLU A 4 -24.29 31.33 -2.73
CA GLU A 4 -23.71 30.54 -1.65
C GLU A 4 -23.02 29.33 -2.28
N VAL A 5 -21.69 29.33 -2.31
CA VAL A 5 -20.91 28.16 -2.64
C VAL A 5 -20.96 27.24 -1.42
N SER A 6 -21.83 26.24 -1.46
CA SER A 6 -21.88 25.18 -0.46
C SER A 6 -20.67 24.26 -0.64
N GLU A 7 -19.82 24.15 0.37
CA GLU A 7 -18.75 23.15 0.43
C GLU A 7 -19.34 21.75 0.28
N GLU A 8 -18.79 20.94 -0.64
CA GLU A 8 -19.23 19.56 -0.81
C GLU A 8 -18.81 18.71 0.40
N PRO A 9 -19.71 17.89 0.96
CA PRO A 9 -19.41 17.12 2.16
C PRO A 9 -18.41 15.99 1.88
N ALA A 10 -17.43 15.82 2.77
CA ALA A 10 -16.33 14.83 2.67
C ALA A 10 -16.76 13.34 2.54
N TYR A 11 -18.02 13.03 2.85
CA TYR A 11 -18.63 11.74 2.58
C TYR A 11 -19.99 11.97 1.94
N LYS A 12 -20.36 11.12 0.99
CA LYS A 12 -21.70 11.13 0.37
C LYS A 12 -22.79 10.88 1.42
N TYR A 13 -22.53 9.98 2.37
CA TYR A 13 -23.42 9.64 3.48
C TYR A 13 -22.74 9.85 4.84
N ASP A 14 -23.45 10.46 5.79
CA ASP A 14 -23.05 10.48 7.20
C ASP A 14 -23.21 9.10 7.84
N ILE A 15 -24.25 8.37 7.45
CA ILE A 15 -24.56 7.05 7.98
C ILE A 15 -25.01 6.13 6.83
N ALA A 16 -24.45 4.93 6.77
CA ALA A 16 -25.04 3.80 6.05
C ALA A 16 -25.56 2.77 7.06
N VAL A 17 -26.73 2.20 6.81
CA VAL A 17 -27.30 1.14 7.66
C VAL A 17 -27.22 -0.22 6.98
N SER A 18 -26.77 -1.22 7.74
CA SER A 18 -26.74 -2.64 7.33
C SER A 18 -27.61 -3.45 8.29
N PHE A 19 -28.56 -4.22 7.75
CA PHE A 19 -29.52 -4.99 8.54
C PHE A 19 -30.18 -6.08 7.68
N ALA A 20 -30.71 -7.13 8.33
CA ALA A 20 -31.50 -8.13 7.63
C ALA A 20 -32.95 -7.65 7.52
N GLY A 21 -33.63 -8.03 6.44
CA GLY A 21 -34.97 -7.52 6.11
C GLY A 21 -36.01 -7.69 7.22
N GLU A 22 -35.85 -8.66 8.12
CA GLU A 22 -36.72 -8.88 9.28
C GLU A 22 -36.67 -7.75 10.33
N GLN A 23 -35.58 -6.97 10.36
CA GLN A 23 -35.42 -5.85 11.29
C GLN A 23 -35.78 -4.49 10.66
N ARG A 24 -36.39 -4.50 9.47
CA ARG A 24 -36.72 -3.29 8.70
C ARG A 24 -37.50 -2.25 9.47
N ASP A 25 -38.54 -2.63 10.19
CA ASP A 25 -39.38 -1.68 10.94
C ASP A 25 -38.56 -0.92 12.00
N PHE A 26 -37.71 -1.64 12.76
CA PHE A 26 -36.85 -1.03 13.77
C PHE A 26 -35.80 -0.10 13.16
N VAL A 27 -35.18 -0.51 12.05
CA VAL A 27 -34.13 0.28 11.39
C VAL A 27 -34.72 1.51 10.71
N GLU A 28 -35.90 1.39 10.10
CA GLU A 28 -36.60 2.53 9.51
C GLU A 28 -36.96 3.57 10.56
N ASP A 29 -37.48 3.16 11.72
CA ASP A 29 -37.76 4.08 12.82
C ASP A 29 -36.51 4.83 13.29
N VAL A 30 -35.35 4.16 13.35
CA VAL A 30 -34.06 4.79 13.65
C VAL A 30 -33.64 5.77 12.55
N VAL A 31 -33.66 5.34 11.27
CA VAL A 31 -33.26 6.15 10.11
C VAL A 31 -34.11 7.42 9.98
N ARG A 32 -35.43 7.29 10.12
CA ARG A 32 -36.35 8.44 10.07
C ARG A 32 -36.22 9.32 11.31
N GLY A 33 -35.96 8.72 12.48
CA GLY A 33 -35.80 9.43 13.74
C GLY A 33 -34.49 10.23 13.87
N LEU A 34 -33.44 9.89 13.11
CA LEU A 34 -32.18 10.66 13.04
C LEU A 34 -32.37 12.07 12.46
N ASN A 35 -33.44 12.30 11.68
CA ASN A 35 -33.80 13.60 11.11
C ASN A 35 -32.62 14.31 10.39
N LEU A 36 -31.76 13.55 9.73
CA LEU A 36 -30.66 14.07 8.93
C LEU A 36 -31.18 14.60 7.57
N PRO A 37 -30.46 15.54 6.91
CA PRO A 37 -30.84 16.01 5.60
C PRO A 37 -31.02 14.85 4.60
N LYS A 38 -32.00 14.98 3.69
CA LYS A 38 -32.29 13.94 2.70
C LYS A 38 -31.04 13.62 1.87
N GLY A 39 -30.70 12.34 1.76
CA GLY A 39 -29.52 11.88 1.03
C GLY A 39 -28.25 11.76 1.87
N ARG A 40 -28.28 12.11 3.17
CA ARG A 40 -27.15 11.90 4.10
C ARG A 40 -27.16 10.53 4.78
N VAL A 41 -28.26 9.79 4.69
CA VAL A 41 -28.36 8.41 5.18
C VAL A 41 -28.59 7.47 4.01
N PHE A 42 -27.72 6.47 3.86
CA PHE A 42 -27.95 5.38 2.93
C PHE A 42 -28.84 4.32 3.59
N TYR A 43 -30.06 4.16 3.06
CA TYR A 43 -31.04 3.15 3.45
C TYR A 43 -31.58 2.47 2.19
N ASP A 44 -31.42 1.14 2.07
CA ASP A 44 -31.69 0.35 0.87
C ASP A 44 -33.06 0.65 0.21
N ALA A 45 -34.10 0.86 1.03
CA ALA A 45 -35.46 1.09 0.58
C ALA A 45 -35.64 2.44 -0.14
N ASP A 46 -34.80 3.43 0.18
CA ASP A 46 -34.84 4.76 -0.42
C ASP A 46 -34.15 4.80 -1.80
N TYR A 47 -33.36 3.77 -2.11
CA TYR A 47 -32.54 3.68 -3.33
C TYR A 47 -32.96 2.54 -4.27
N LYS A 48 -34.16 1.97 -4.10
CA LYS A 48 -34.67 0.86 -4.92
C LYS A 48 -34.55 1.08 -6.44
N GLY A 49 -34.75 2.30 -6.91
CA GLY A 49 -34.62 2.63 -8.35
C GLY A 49 -33.16 2.70 -8.83
N THR A 50 -32.23 3.06 -7.95
CA THR A 50 -30.80 3.15 -8.24
C THR A 50 -30.10 1.79 -8.11
N LEU A 51 -30.57 0.94 -7.19
CA LEU A 51 -30.02 -0.40 -6.95
C LEU A 51 -30.58 -1.46 -7.92
N TRP A 52 -31.61 -1.12 -8.71
CA TRP A 52 -32.26 -2.07 -9.60
C TRP A 52 -31.40 -2.37 -10.84
N GLY A 53 -30.84 -3.58 -10.87
CA GLY A 53 -29.97 -4.04 -11.97
C GLY A 53 -28.48 -3.90 -11.70
N GLU A 54 -28.11 -3.29 -10.57
CA GLU A 54 -26.73 -3.14 -10.12
C GLU A 54 -26.22 -4.41 -9.43
N GLU A 55 -24.90 -4.60 -9.46
CA GLU A 55 -24.21 -5.63 -8.69
C GLU A 55 -24.09 -5.15 -7.23
N LEU A 56 -24.96 -5.66 -6.37
CA LEU A 56 -25.12 -5.18 -5.00
C LEU A 56 -23.85 -5.36 -4.15
N THR A 57 -23.00 -6.36 -4.46
CA THR A 57 -21.73 -6.58 -3.75
C THR A 57 -20.79 -5.39 -3.94
N GLU A 58 -20.62 -4.91 -5.17
CA GLU A 58 -19.74 -3.81 -5.52
C GLU A 58 -20.26 -2.48 -4.97
N VAL A 59 -21.57 -2.23 -5.09
CA VAL A 59 -22.23 -1.04 -4.53
C VAL A 59 -22.04 -0.96 -3.02
N PHE A 60 -22.31 -2.06 -2.30
CA PHE A 60 -22.13 -2.10 -0.86
C PHE A 60 -20.64 -2.09 -0.46
N THR A 61 -19.75 -2.67 -1.27
CA THR A 61 -18.30 -2.57 -1.05
C THR A 61 -17.83 -1.13 -1.11
N ASN A 62 -18.26 -0.34 -2.10
CA ASN A 62 -17.87 1.06 -2.24
C ASN A 62 -18.51 1.93 -1.17
N LEU A 63 -19.78 1.67 -0.84
CA LEU A 63 -20.48 2.33 0.27
C LEU A 63 -19.77 2.13 1.61
N TYR A 64 -19.44 0.87 1.93
CA TYR A 64 -18.73 0.48 3.15
C TYR A 64 -17.23 0.71 3.10
N ARG A 65 -16.69 1.14 1.97
CA ARG A 65 -15.30 1.57 1.87
C ARG A 65 -15.21 3.07 1.96
N ASP A 66 -15.84 3.84 1.08
CA ASP A 66 -15.48 5.23 0.85
C ASP A 66 -16.65 6.21 0.85
N GLU A 67 -17.90 5.77 0.66
CA GLU A 67 -19.02 6.70 0.52
C GLU A 67 -19.72 7.06 1.84
N ALA A 68 -19.62 6.21 2.87
CA ALA A 68 -20.25 6.44 4.17
C ALA A 68 -19.23 6.75 5.27
N ARG A 69 -19.55 7.73 6.12
CA ARG A 69 -18.72 8.11 7.27
C ARG A 69 -18.79 7.07 8.38
N TYR A 70 -19.99 6.60 8.71
CA TYR A 70 -20.22 5.52 9.66
C TYR A 70 -21.10 4.44 9.04
N VAL A 71 -20.82 3.20 9.42
CA VAL A 71 -21.65 2.05 9.06
C VAL A 71 -22.27 1.49 10.32
N VAL A 72 -23.58 1.60 10.42
CA VAL A 72 -24.35 1.06 11.54
C VAL A 72 -24.81 -0.34 11.16
N MET A 73 -24.27 -1.34 11.83
CA MET A 73 -24.63 -2.75 11.61
C MET A 73 -25.63 -3.18 12.67
N PHE A 74 -26.87 -3.44 12.26
CA PHE A 74 -27.91 -3.97 13.13
C PHE A 74 -27.84 -5.49 13.14
N ILE A 75 -27.26 -6.04 14.20
CA ILE A 75 -26.94 -7.46 14.34
C ILE A 75 -28.15 -8.20 14.90
N SER A 76 -28.59 -9.21 14.17
CA SER A 76 -29.57 -10.22 14.58
C SER A 76 -29.08 -11.61 14.16
N ARG A 77 -29.75 -12.66 14.60
CA ARG A 77 -29.50 -14.02 14.15
C ARG A 77 -29.72 -14.14 12.65
N GLU A 78 -30.81 -13.54 12.16
CA GLU A 78 -31.12 -13.54 10.73
C GLU A 78 -30.07 -12.77 9.93
N TYR A 79 -29.50 -11.70 10.46
CA TYR A 79 -28.36 -10.99 9.86
C TYR A 79 -27.12 -11.88 9.77
N ALA A 80 -26.79 -12.61 10.84
CA ALA A 80 -25.65 -13.54 10.86
C ALA A 80 -25.84 -14.76 9.92
N GLU A 81 -27.09 -15.17 9.67
CA GLU A 81 -27.41 -16.36 8.85
C GLU A 81 -27.67 -16.05 7.37
N LYS A 82 -28.21 -14.87 7.03
CA LYS A 82 -28.72 -14.56 5.68
C LYS A 82 -27.88 -13.58 4.88
N GLU A 83 -27.16 -12.70 5.55
CA GLU A 83 -26.53 -11.54 4.91
C GLU A 83 -25.03 -11.84 4.68
N TRP A 84 -24.69 -12.08 3.41
CA TRP A 84 -23.38 -11.97 2.75
C TRP A 84 -22.12 -12.66 3.35
N CYS A 85 -21.90 -13.90 2.95
CA CYS A 85 -20.67 -14.69 3.13
C CYS A 85 -19.49 -14.28 2.20
N ILE A 86 -19.45 -13.07 1.61
CA ILE A 86 -18.44 -12.68 0.58
C ILE A 86 -17.73 -11.34 0.85
N LEU A 87 -18.29 -10.43 1.64
CA LEU A 87 -17.66 -9.12 1.93
C LEU A 87 -16.48 -9.21 2.94
N GLU A 88 -16.47 -10.21 3.83
CA GLU A 88 -15.95 -9.98 5.18
C GLU A 88 -14.72 -10.79 5.59
N ARG A 89 -13.60 -10.58 4.88
CA ARG A 89 -12.27 -10.81 5.50
C ARG A 89 -11.19 -9.80 5.17
N ARG A 90 -11.30 -9.07 4.05
CA ARG A 90 -10.23 -8.12 3.63
C ARG A 90 -10.62 -6.65 3.76
N ALA A 91 -11.86 -6.24 3.48
CA ALA A 91 -12.24 -4.83 3.54
C ALA A 91 -12.36 -4.31 4.99
N ALA A 92 -13.02 -5.04 5.88
CA ALA A 92 -13.23 -4.65 7.27
C ALA A 92 -11.94 -4.68 8.14
N LEU A 93 -11.08 -5.70 7.96
CA LEU A 93 -9.75 -5.76 8.60
C LEU A 93 -8.81 -4.66 8.09
N ARG A 94 -8.93 -4.26 6.81
CA ARG A 94 -8.10 -3.23 6.17
C ARG A 94 -8.54 -1.81 6.56
N ARG A 95 -9.84 -1.50 6.63
CA ARG A 95 -10.35 -0.22 7.16
C ARG A 95 -10.03 -0.07 8.66
N ARG A 96 -10.23 -1.09 9.49
CA ARG A 96 -9.92 -1.04 10.94
C ARG A 96 -8.42 -0.86 11.22
N MET A 97 -7.53 -1.38 10.38
CA MET A 97 -6.08 -1.12 10.50
C MET A 97 -5.67 0.28 10.01
N MET A 98 -6.51 0.94 9.19
CA MET A 98 -6.23 2.21 8.53
C MET A 98 -6.99 3.41 9.11
N THR A 99 -7.90 3.23 10.09
CA THR A 99 -8.69 4.33 10.69
C THR A 99 -8.32 4.52 12.16
N LYS A 100 -7.88 5.73 12.56
CA LYS A 100 -7.92 6.14 13.97
C LYS A 100 -9.36 6.51 14.33
N GLY A 101 -10.21 5.53 14.65
CA GLY A 101 -11.59 5.77 15.09
C GLY A 101 -12.57 4.64 14.80
N ALA A 102 -13.70 4.62 15.52
CA ALA A 102 -14.78 3.64 15.34
C ALA A 102 -15.58 3.94 14.07
N TYR A 103 -15.36 3.17 13.01
CA TYR A 103 -16.05 3.28 11.72
C TYR A 103 -17.34 2.43 11.66
N ILE A 104 -17.24 1.19 12.17
CA ILE A 104 -18.37 0.28 12.32
C ILE A 104 -19.00 0.53 13.69
N LEU A 105 -20.32 0.71 13.71
CA LEU A 105 -21.13 0.92 14.90
C LEU A 105 -22.13 -0.24 15.04
N PRO A 106 -21.75 -1.33 15.73
CA PRO A 106 -22.63 -2.48 15.87
C PRO A 106 -23.75 -2.23 16.90
N VAL A 107 -24.97 -2.62 16.55
CA VAL A 107 -26.17 -2.56 17.40
C VAL A 107 -26.81 -3.93 17.44
N ARG A 108 -26.74 -4.65 18.57
CA ARG A 108 -27.39 -5.95 18.73
C ARG A 108 -28.88 -5.80 18.95
N LEU A 109 -29.68 -6.50 18.15
CA LEU A 109 -31.14 -6.55 18.24
C LEU A 109 -31.65 -7.85 18.88
N ASP A 110 -30.76 -8.82 19.13
CA ASP A 110 -31.05 -10.05 19.86
C ASP A 110 -29.84 -10.52 20.70
N ALA A 111 -29.77 -11.83 21.00
CA ALA A 111 -28.68 -12.42 21.78
C ALA A 111 -27.47 -12.84 20.93
N THR A 112 -27.50 -12.61 19.62
CA THR A 112 -26.43 -12.93 18.68
C THR A 112 -25.18 -12.14 19.05
N LYS A 113 -24.06 -12.85 19.17
CA LYS A 113 -22.78 -12.22 19.51
C LYS A 113 -22.08 -11.69 18.27
N LEU A 114 -21.21 -10.71 18.46
CA LEU A 114 -20.46 -10.12 17.35
C LEU A 114 -19.51 -11.12 16.69
N ASP A 115 -18.93 -12.07 17.43
CA ASP A 115 -18.07 -13.12 16.90
C ASP A 115 -18.84 -14.26 16.22
N GLU A 116 -20.17 -14.25 16.30
CA GLU A 116 -21.06 -15.11 15.51
C GLU A 116 -21.37 -14.49 14.13
N VAL A 117 -21.04 -13.21 13.93
CA VAL A 117 -21.07 -12.54 12.61
C VAL A 117 -19.70 -12.69 11.96
N GLU A 118 -19.66 -13.36 10.80
CA GLU A 118 -18.40 -13.66 10.10
C GLU A 118 -17.64 -12.38 9.73
N GLY A 119 -16.42 -12.20 10.25
CA GLY A 119 -15.56 -11.05 9.93
C GLY A 119 -15.59 -9.90 10.94
N LEU A 120 -16.51 -9.94 11.91
CA LEU A 120 -16.55 -9.00 13.03
C LEU A 120 -15.79 -9.57 14.25
N LEU A 121 -14.97 -8.74 14.90
CA LEU A 121 -14.23 -9.17 16.10
C LEU A 121 -15.06 -8.87 17.35
N GLY A 122 -15.22 -9.86 18.24
CA GLY A 122 -15.88 -9.67 19.54
C GLY A 122 -15.20 -8.69 20.51
N THR A 123 -14.07 -8.10 20.10
CA THR A 123 -13.38 -6.99 20.81
C THR A 123 -13.92 -5.60 20.47
N ILE A 124 -14.85 -5.49 19.52
CA ILE A 124 -15.50 -4.23 19.16
C ILE A 124 -16.62 -3.96 20.16
N ALA A 125 -16.64 -2.75 20.73
CA ALA A 125 -17.72 -2.31 21.59
C ALA A 125 -18.99 -2.08 20.76
N ASP A 126 -20.13 -2.55 21.27
CA ASP A 126 -21.41 -2.52 20.60
C ASP A 126 -22.53 -2.02 21.52
N LEU A 127 -23.67 -1.67 20.93
CA LEU A 127 -24.86 -1.20 21.64
C LEU A 127 -25.93 -2.30 21.71
N ASP A 128 -26.52 -2.55 22.89
CA ASP A 128 -27.70 -3.44 23.00
C ASP A 128 -28.98 -2.68 22.64
N GLY A 129 -29.40 -2.77 21.38
CA GLY A 129 -30.57 -2.07 20.84
C GLY A 129 -31.89 -2.49 21.49
N ARG A 130 -31.97 -3.64 22.17
CA ARG A 130 -33.16 -4.05 22.93
C ARG A 130 -33.29 -3.27 24.23
N ARG A 131 -32.16 -2.91 24.84
CA ARG A 131 -32.13 -2.13 26.09
C ARG A 131 -32.30 -0.64 25.80
N GLU A 132 -31.60 -0.15 24.78
CA GLU A 132 -31.59 1.28 24.44
C GLU A 132 -32.85 1.69 23.65
N GLY A 133 -33.46 0.76 22.90
CA GLY A 133 -34.59 1.04 22.02
C GLY A 133 -34.23 2.02 20.90
N VAL A 134 -35.22 2.35 20.05
CA VAL A 134 -35.04 3.27 18.92
C VAL A 134 -34.48 4.63 19.38
N ALA A 135 -35.06 5.21 20.43
CA ALA A 135 -34.65 6.52 20.93
C ALA A 135 -33.21 6.54 21.47
N GLY A 136 -32.78 5.49 22.18
CA GLY A 136 -31.42 5.40 22.70
C GLY A 136 -30.37 5.18 21.61
N VAL A 137 -30.72 4.40 20.57
CA VAL A 137 -29.86 4.24 19.38
C VAL A 137 -29.68 5.57 18.65
N ILE A 138 -30.77 6.32 18.42
CA ILE A 138 -30.72 7.65 17.79
C ILE A 138 -29.82 8.60 18.60
N ALA A 139 -29.99 8.66 19.92
CA ALA A 139 -29.18 9.52 20.78
C ALA A 139 -27.68 9.19 20.71
N ALA A 140 -27.33 7.90 20.71
CA ALA A 140 -25.94 7.45 20.58
C ALA A 140 -25.34 7.81 19.21
N LEU A 141 -26.13 7.72 18.14
CA LEU A 141 -25.70 8.09 16.79
C LEU A 141 -25.51 9.61 16.65
N HIS A 142 -26.39 10.44 17.21
CA HIS A 142 -26.17 11.89 17.26
C HIS A 142 -24.90 12.24 18.02
N GLN A 143 -24.67 11.63 19.18
CA GLN A 143 -23.44 11.86 19.93
C GLN A 143 -22.19 11.50 19.11
N LYS A 144 -22.24 10.43 18.31
CA LYS A 144 -21.15 10.06 17.39
C LYS A 144 -20.94 11.08 16.28
N LEU A 145 -22.02 11.64 15.72
CA LEU A 145 -21.94 12.68 14.70
C LEU A 145 -21.44 14.03 15.28
N GLU A 146 -21.82 14.36 16.52
CA GLU A 146 -21.45 15.62 17.20
C GLU A 146 -20.01 15.66 17.70
N ILE A 147 -19.44 14.54 18.20
CA ILE A 147 -18.04 14.47 18.67
C ILE A 147 -17.07 14.93 17.57
N VAL A 148 -17.40 14.69 16.30
CA VAL A 148 -16.54 15.08 15.18
C VAL A 148 -16.79 16.51 14.71
N MET A 149 -17.91 17.15 15.09
CA MET A 149 -18.10 18.60 14.87
C MET A 149 -17.30 19.44 15.89
N ALA A 150 -16.87 18.84 17.01
CA ALA A 150 -16.04 19.48 18.03
C ALA A 150 -14.52 19.27 17.83
N ASP A 151 -14.10 18.20 17.15
CA ASP A 151 -12.70 17.90 16.78
C ASP A 151 -12.34 18.36 15.35
N ALA A 152 -13.23 19.10 14.68
CA ALA A 152 -12.85 19.83 13.47
C ALA A 152 -11.84 20.93 13.85
N PRO A 153 -10.65 21.00 13.22
CA PRO A 153 -9.73 22.09 13.50
C PRO A 153 -10.43 23.41 13.15
N GLN A 154 -10.53 24.30 14.13
CA GLN A 154 -10.93 25.69 13.90
C GLN A 154 -10.02 26.24 12.80
N SER A 155 -10.63 26.65 11.69
CA SER A 155 -10.00 27.43 10.64
C SER A 155 -9.61 28.79 11.22
N ASP A 156 -8.38 28.88 11.73
CA ASP A 156 -7.72 30.17 11.91
C ASP A 156 -7.47 30.75 10.51
N ASP A 157 -8.32 31.71 10.17
CA ASP A 157 -8.31 32.48 8.95
C ASP A 157 -7.05 33.37 8.91
N LYS A 158 -5.98 32.84 8.28
CA LYS A 158 -5.00 33.51 7.40
C LYS A 158 -3.69 32.70 7.31
N ALA A 159 -3.59 31.76 6.36
CA ALA A 159 -2.33 31.38 5.71
C ALA A 159 -2.60 30.49 4.47
N ASP A 160 -2.29 31.06 3.30
CA ASP A 160 -2.05 30.47 1.98
C ASP A 160 -3.06 29.49 1.37
N ASP A 161 -3.77 30.04 0.38
CA ASP A 161 -4.49 29.41 -0.73
C ASP A 161 -3.52 28.64 -1.68
N GLU A 162 -2.51 27.95 -1.13
CA GLU A 162 -1.53 27.19 -1.89
C GLU A 162 -1.89 25.69 -1.88
N PRO A 163 -1.87 25.01 -3.04
CA PRO A 163 -2.11 23.58 -3.10
C PRO A 163 -1.12 22.82 -2.22
N LYS A 164 -1.64 22.03 -1.28
CA LYS A 164 -0.81 21.17 -0.41
C LYS A 164 -0.30 19.99 -1.23
N PHE A 165 1.01 19.98 -1.49
CA PHE A 165 1.66 18.89 -2.19
C PHE A 165 2.16 17.81 -1.23
N ALA A 166 2.07 16.57 -1.69
CA ALA A 166 2.59 15.42 -1.01
C ALA A 166 4.10 15.48 -0.83
N LYS A 167 4.56 15.03 0.34
CA LYS A 167 5.99 14.93 0.69
C LYS A 167 6.37 13.48 0.94
N VAL A 168 7.61 13.13 0.56
CA VAL A 168 8.19 11.81 0.83
C VAL A 168 8.30 11.57 2.34
N GLN A 169 7.79 10.43 2.79
CA GLN A 169 7.71 10.05 4.20
C GLN A 169 8.79 9.02 4.55
N MET A 170 9.54 9.32 5.60
CA MET A 170 10.66 8.49 6.07
C MET A 170 10.25 7.44 7.10
N THR A 171 8.99 7.46 7.54
CA THR A 171 8.46 6.57 8.58
C THR A 171 7.17 5.91 8.11
N GLN A 172 6.88 4.74 8.68
CA GLN A 172 5.66 4.01 8.39
C GLN A 172 4.42 4.83 8.76
N ASP A 173 4.44 5.49 9.92
CA ASP A 173 3.33 6.35 10.38
C ASP A 173 3.11 7.53 9.43
N GLY A 174 4.19 8.14 8.93
CA GLY A 174 4.10 9.23 7.94
C GLY A 174 3.52 8.75 6.62
N LEU A 175 3.94 7.57 6.13
CA LEU A 175 3.37 6.96 4.93
C LEU A 175 1.89 6.66 5.10
N VAL A 176 1.46 6.15 6.25
CA VAL A 176 0.05 5.92 6.55
C VAL A 176 -0.74 7.24 6.50
N ALA A 177 -0.22 8.30 7.11
CA ALA A 177 -0.84 9.63 7.03
C ALA A 177 -0.92 10.15 5.59
N LEU A 178 0.15 10.00 4.80
CA LEU A 178 0.16 10.41 3.39
C LEU A 178 -0.90 9.68 2.56
N LEU A 179 -1.08 8.38 2.76
CA LEU A 179 -2.08 7.58 2.04
C LEU A 179 -3.52 7.89 2.47
N GLN A 180 -3.70 8.46 3.66
CA GLN A 180 -4.98 8.94 4.17
C GLN A 180 -5.32 10.33 3.67
N GLU A 181 -4.38 11.27 3.77
CA GLU A 181 -4.57 12.68 3.40
C GLU A 181 -4.65 12.86 1.88
N ARG A 182 -4.00 11.98 1.11
CA ARG A 182 -3.91 12.01 -0.36
C ARG A 182 -3.74 13.43 -0.96
N PRO A 183 -2.78 14.24 -0.45
CA PRO A 183 -2.50 15.57 -1.01
C PRO A 183 -2.08 15.50 -2.48
N HIS A 184 -1.99 16.64 -3.16
CA HIS A 184 -1.63 16.66 -4.58
C HIS A 184 -0.34 15.89 -4.85
N SER A 185 -0.33 15.03 -5.89
CA SER A 185 0.79 14.14 -6.24
C SER A 185 1.14 13.06 -5.18
N TRP A 186 0.19 12.67 -4.33
CA TRP A 186 0.41 11.66 -3.27
C TRP A 186 0.93 10.31 -3.79
N GLN A 187 0.50 9.87 -4.98
CA GLN A 187 0.91 8.58 -5.55
C GLN A 187 2.45 8.52 -5.70
N TRP A 188 3.04 9.60 -6.20
CA TRP A 188 4.47 9.73 -6.42
C TRP A 188 5.24 9.79 -5.09
N ALA A 189 4.72 10.56 -4.13
CA ALA A 189 5.29 10.63 -2.79
C ALA A 189 5.17 9.28 -2.05
N ALA A 190 4.07 8.54 -2.22
CA ALA A 190 3.85 7.25 -1.59
C ALA A 190 4.80 6.19 -2.14
N PHE A 191 4.96 6.13 -3.47
CA PHE A 191 5.95 5.28 -4.12
C PHE A 191 7.35 5.60 -3.59
N ALA A 192 7.77 6.88 -3.61
CA ALA A 192 9.06 7.31 -3.09
C ALA A 192 9.25 6.96 -1.60
N SER A 193 8.20 7.09 -0.79
CA SER A 193 8.22 6.79 0.65
C SER A 193 8.53 5.33 0.91
N VAL A 194 7.95 4.40 0.14
CA VAL A 194 8.25 2.98 0.25
C VAL A 194 9.71 2.70 -0.13
N LEU A 195 10.20 3.31 -1.21
CA LEU A 195 11.60 3.15 -1.65
C LEU A 195 12.59 3.60 -0.56
N VAL A 196 12.42 4.80 0.01
CA VAL A 196 13.34 5.33 1.03
C VAL A 196 13.31 4.50 2.31
N GLN A 197 12.14 4.04 2.73
CA GLN A 197 12.00 3.25 3.95
C GLN A 197 12.66 1.87 3.79
N ARG A 198 12.43 1.20 2.66
CA ARG A 198 13.04 -0.11 2.39
C ARG A 198 14.54 -0.01 2.15
N ARG A 199 15.01 1.02 1.43
CA ARG A 199 16.44 1.30 1.28
C ARG A 199 17.11 1.49 2.64
N LYS A 200 16.48 2.25 3.54
CA LYS A 200 16.99 2.43 4.91
C LYS A 200 17.05 1.11 5.68
N ALA A 201 16.05 0.24 5.54
CA ALA A 201 16.05 -1.09 6.17
C ALA A 201 17.19 -2.00 5.66
N MET A 202 17.66 -1.79 4.43
CA MET A 202 18.72 -2.57 3.78
C MET A 202 20.12 -1.93 3.91
N GLU A 203 20.24 -0.80 4.59
CA GLU A 203 21.48 -0.02 4.65
C GLU A 203 22.66 -0.81 5.24
N THR A 204 22.41 -1.64 6.25
CA THR A 204 23.43 -2.53 6.84
C THR A 204 23.92 -3.56 5.83
N ALA A 205 23.00 -4.24 5.13
CA ALA A 205 23.35 -5.23 4.12
C ALA A 205 24.14 -4.61 2.94
N MET A 206 23.81 -3.38 2.56
CA MET A 206 24.55 -2.62 1.56
C MET A 206 25.96 -2.24 2.03
N ARG A 207 26.12 -1.81 3.30
CA ARG A 207 27.45 -1.55 3.89
C ARG A 207 28.31 -2.80 3.90
N ASP A 208 27.74 -3.92 4.33
CA ASP A 208 28.42 -5.22 4.36
C ASP A 208 28.88 -5.64 2.96
N HIS A 209 28.00 -5.51 1.96
CA HIS A 209 28.32 -5.79 0.55
C HIS A 209 29.51 -4.95 0.05
N ARG A 210 29.50 -3.64 0.32
CA ARG A 210 30.59 -2.72 -0.05
C ARG A 210 31.91 -3.01 0.67
N LEU A 211 31.85 -3.54 1.89
CA LEU A 211 33.04 -3.95 2.65
C LEU A 211 33.59 -5.31 2.21
N GLY A 212 32.93 -6.00 1.28
CA GLY A 212 33.29 -7.34 0.90
C GLY A 212 32.95 -8.38 1.97
N PHE A 213 31.97 -8.09 2.85
CA PHE A 213 31.52 -8.98 3.90
C PHE A 213 30.20 -9.68 3.53
N ALA A 214 30.09 -10.96 3.92
CA ALA A 214 28.83 -11.70 3.90
C ALA A 214 28.83 -12.74 5.03
N PRO A 215 27.67 -13.00 5.66
CA PRO A 215 27.55 -14.09 6.63
C PRO A 215 27.79 -15.44 5.97
N SER A 216 28.30 -16.41 6.73
CA SER A 216 28.51 -17.78 6.24
C SER A 216 27.17 -18.39 5.82
N THR A 217 27.10 -18.86 4.58
CA THR A 217 25.91 -19.56 4.05
C THR A 217 25.84 -21.03 4.48
N GLY A 218 26.95 -21.57 5.02
CA GLY A 218 27.10 -23.00 5.28
C GLY A 218 27.44 -23.83 4.03
N GLN A 219 27.36 -23.24 2.84
CA GLN A 219 27.76 -23.89 1.59
C GLN A 219 29.29 -24.00 1.53
N ARG A 220 29.80 -25.17 1.11
CA ARG A 220 31.24 -25.42 0.94
C ARG A 220 31.56 -25.72 -0.52
N ILE A 221 32.59 -25.06 -1.04
CA ILE A 221 33.13 -25.28 -2.39
C ILE A 221 34.44 -26.04 -2.24
N ASP A 222 34.43 -27.29 -2.66
CA ASP A 222 35.51 -28.27 -2.46
C ASP A 222 36.28 -28.61 -3.74
N ASN A 223 35.72 -28.29 -4.91
CA ASN A 223 36.36 -28.52 -6.20
C ASN A 223 35.96 -27.45 -7.24
N PHE A 224 36.65 -27.43 -8.37
CA PHE A 224 36.42 -26.47 -9.44
C PHE A 224 35.04 -26.61 -10.09
N GLN A 225 34.48 -27.82 -10.19
CA GLN A 225 33.13 -28.00 -10.75
C GLN A 225 32.05 -27.37 -9.86
N ALA A 226 32.19 -27.47 -8.53
CA ALA A 226 31.32 -26.80 -7.57
C ALA A 226 31.44 -25.27 -7.66
N LEU A 227 32.67 -24.76 -7.81
CA LEU A 227 32.92 -23.33 -8.04
C LEU A 227 32.22 -22.85 -9.32
N LYS A 228 32.48 -23.51 -10.44
CA LYS A 228 31.90 -23.17 -11.74
C LYS A 228 30.37 -23.18 -11.70
N THR A 229 29.78 -24.19 -11.07
CA THR A 229 28.32 -24.29 -10.93
C THR A 229 27.75 -23.11 -10.13
N LEU A 230 28.35 -22.77 -8.98
CA LEU A 230 27.89 -21.64 -8.16
C LEU A 230 28.01 -20.32 -8.92
N VAL A 231 29.14 -20.09 -9.59
CA VAL A 231 29.40 -18.87 -10.35
C VAL A 231 28.43 -18.74 -11.53
N SER A 232 28.32 -19.77 -12.37
CA SER A 232 27.41 -19.76 -13.53
C SER A 232 25.95 -19.58 -13.11
N ASN A 233 25.48 -20.25 -12.06
CA ASN A 233 24.13 -20.08 -11.55
C ASN A 233 23.92 -18.66 -11.00
N THR A 234 24.93 -18.04 -10.40
CA THR A 234 24.80 -16.68 -9.87
C THR A 234 24.72 -15.65 -10.98
N VAL A 235 25.59 -15.74 -12.00
CA VAL A 235 25.52 -14.85 -13.17
C VAL A 235 24.16 -14.98 -13.85
N TYR A 236 23.69 -16.22 -14.08
CA TYR A 236 22.37 -16.47 -14.62
C TYR A 236 21.25 -15.89 -13.75
N ASP A 237 21.29 -16.09 -12.43
CA ASP A 237 20.29 -15.55 -11.51
C ASP A 237 20.26 -14.01 -11.53
N ILE A 238 21.41 -13.34 -11.66
CA ILE A 238 21.52 -11.88 -11.78
C ILE A 238 20.86 -11.38 -13.06
N GLU A 239 21.14 -12.04 -14.20
CA GLU A 239 20.51 -11.73 -15.48
C GLU A 239 18.99 -11.95 -15.43
N GLN A 240 18.54 -13.05 -14.81
CA GLN A 240 17.12 -13.34 -14.64
C GLN A 240 16.42 -12.27 -13.80
N VAL A 241 17.03 -11.79 -12.72
CA VAL A 241 16.50 -10.68 -11.94
C VAL A 241 16.39 -9.42 -12.80
N GLY A 242 17.40 -9.11 -13.62
CA GLY A 242 17.36 -7.95 -14.53
C GLY A 242 16.21 -8.05 -15.55
N ALA A 243 16.02 -9.23 -16.15
CA ALA A 243 14.92 -9.49 -17.07
C ALA A 243 13.54 -9.39 -16.38
N GLN A 244 13.42 -9.87 -15.15
CA GLN A 244 12.20 -9.75 -14.35
C GLN A 244 11.88 -8.30 -14.01
N ILE A 245 12.88 -7.49 -13.64
CA ILE A 245 12.69 -6.05 -13.44
C ILE A 245 12.19 -5.42 -14.73
N ASN A 246 12.86 -5.65 -15.86
CA ASN A 246 12.45 -5.08 -17.14
C ASN A 246 11.01 -5.46 -17.51
N GLY A 247 10.62 -6.72 -17.32
CA GLY A 247 9.23 -7.16 -17.51
C GLY A 247 8.25 -6.47 -16.56
N PHE A 248 8.62 -6.35 -15.28
CA PHE A 248 7.81 -5.69 -14.26
C PHE A 248 7.58 -4.20 -14.55
N LEU A 249 8.61 -3.48 -15.02
CA LEU A 249 8.53 -2.06 -15.36
C LEU A 249 7.57 -1.76 -16.53
N LEU A 250 7.26 -2.77 -17.34
CA LEU A 250 6.33 -2.68 -18.47
C LEU A 250 4.88 -3.09 -18.10
N THR A 251 4.62 -3.46 -16.85
CA THR A 251 3.27 -3.85 -16.40
C THR A 251 2.40 -2.65 -16.09
N ASP A 252 1.10 -2.77 -16.34
CA ASP A 252 0.10 -1.75 -15.99
C ASP A 252 0.15 -1.39 -14.49
N ALA A 253 0.46 -2.36 -13.63
CA ALA A 253 0.61 -2.15 -12.19
C ALA A 253 1.77 -1.20 -11.83
N PHE A 254 2.81 -1.12 -12.66
CA PHE A 254 3.92 -0.20 -12.48
C PHE A 254 3.69 1.12 -13.23
N THR A 255 3.20 1.08 -14.47
CA THR A 255 3.01 2.28 -15.29
C THR A 255 1.90 3.18 -14.75
N SER A 256 0.82 2.59 -14.21
CA SER A 256 -0.29 3.35 -13.61
C SER A 256 0.11 4.24 -12.44
N VAL A 257 1.26 4.00 -11.79
CA VAL A 257 1.83 4.89 -10.77
C VAL A 257 2.13 6.29 -11.35
N PHE A 258 2.36 6.38 -12.66
CA PHE A 258 2.79 7.60 -13.36
C PHE A 258 1.73 8.18 -14.31
N ASP A 259 0.58 7.51 -14.47
CA ASP A 259 -0.39 7.82 -15.55
C ASP A 259 -1.39 8.93 -15.21
N SER A 260 -1.62 9.29 -13.93
CA SER A 260 -2.52 10.41 -13.57
C SER A 260 -2.13 11.11 -12.26
N LEU A 261 -1.55 12.32 -12.36
CA LEU A 261 -1.21 13.14 -11.20
C LEU A 261 -2.47 13.53 -10.40
N GLY A 262 -2.62 12.97 -9.20
CA GLY A 262 -3.67 13.39 -8.27
C GLY A 262 -5.03 12.70 -8.46
N ASP A 263 -5.07 11.58 -9.16
CA ASP A 263 -6.28 10.74 -9.21
C ASP A 263 -6.54 10.08 -7.85
N GLU A 264 -7.62 10.51 -7.20
CA GLU A 264 -8.08 9.95 -5.92
C GLU A 264 -8.55 8.49 -6.04
N THR A 265 -8.85 8.03 -7.26
CA THR A 265 -9.26 6.64 -7.55
C THR A 265 -8.07 5.70 -7.74
N ALA A 266 -6.84 6.22 -7.77
CA ALA A 266 -5.66 5.41 -7.94
C ALA A 266 -5.47 4.40 -6.80
N ASP A 267 -5.06 3.18 -7.18
CA ASP A 267 -4.88 2.07 -6.27
C ASP A 267 -3.65 2.28 -5.36
N ALA A 268 -3.90 2.86 -4.19
CA ALA A 268 -2.88 3.05 -3.15
C ALA A 268 -2.18 1.73 -2.76
N ASP A 269 -2.93 0.63 -2.69
CA ASP A 269 -2.37 -0.69 -2.36
C ASP A 269 -1.46 -1.16 -3.51
N GLY A 270 -1.90 -0.97 -4.76
CA GLY A 270 -1.14 -1.23 -5.97
C GLY A 270 0.18 -0.46 -6.04
N ILE A 271 0.16 0.84 -5.75
CA ILE A 271 1.36 1.71 -5.72
C ILE A 271 2.36 1.22 -4.66
N VAL A 272 1.88 0.96 -3.44
CA VAL A 272 2.74 0.45 -2.35
C VAL A 272 3.28 -0.93 -2.70
N HIS A 273 2.46 -1.80 -3.29
CA HIS A 273 2.86 -3.13 -3.71
C HIS A 273 3.91 -3.07 -4.83
N ALA A 274 3.73 -2.22 -5.83
CA ALA A 274 4.67 -2.03 -6.93
C ALA A 274 6.03 -1.54 -6.42
N ALA A 275 6.05 -0.51 -5.55
CA ALA A 275 7.29 -0.05 -4.92
C ALA A 275 7.96 -1.14 -4.07
N THR A 276 7.15 -1.94 -3.36
CA THR A 276 7.61 -3.09 -2.58
C THR A 276 8.26 -4.14 -3.50
N ARG A 277 7.61 -4.53 -4.61
CA ARG A 277 8.16 -5.48 -5.58
C ARG A 277 9.48 -4.99 -6.17
N LEU A 278 9.57 -3.70 -6.53
CA LEU A 278 10.82 -3.12 -7.02
C LEU A 278 11.96 -3.30 -6.01
N MET A 279 11.69 -3.02 -4.73
CA MET A 279 12.70 -3.19 -3.67
C MET A 279 13.00 -4.65 -3.30
N ASP A 280 12.10 -5.60 -3.60
CA ASP A 280 12.41 -7.03 -3.46
C ASP A 280 13.47 -7.46 -4.47
N TYR A 281 13.52 -6.85 -5.67
CA TYR A 281 14.60 -7.12 -6.63
C TYR A 281 15.95 -6.55 -6.16
N TYR A 282 15.94 -5.37 -5.54
CA TYR A 282 17.13 -4.81 -4.89
C TYR A 282 17.68 -5.77 -3.82
N ASP A 283 16.81 -6.25 -2.94
CA ASP A 283 17.18 -7.25 -1.92
C ASP A 283 17.69 -8.53 -2.55
N ARG A 284 17.09 -8.96 -3.66
CA ARG A 284 17.52 -10.17 -4.37
C ARG A 284 18.95 -10.06 -4.90
N TYR A 285 19.36 -8.91 -5.45
CA TYR A 285 20.75 -8.70 -5.86
C TYR A 285 21.72 -8.79 -4.68
N LEU A 286 21.39 -8.19 -3.54
CA LEU A 286 22.19 -8.29 -2.32
C LEU A 286 22.31 -9.75 -1.85
N GLN A 287 21.20 -10.50 -1.84
CA GLN A 287 21.20 -11.91 -1.47
C GLN A 287 22.08 -12.77 -2.40
N LEU A 288 22.07 -12.49 -3.71
CA LEU A 288 22.90 -13.20 -4.69
C LEU A 288 24.39 -12.95 -4.44
N ALA A 289 24.78 -11.69 -4.19
CA ALA A 289 26.16 -11.35 -3.84
C ALA A 289 26.59 -12.01 -2.51
N GLN A 290 25.73 -11.95 -1.49
CA GLN A 290 25.97 -12.58 -0.19
C GLN A 290 26.11 -14.11 -0.31
N ARG A 291 25.31 -14.75 -1.18
CA ARG A 291 25.35 -16.20 -1.41
C ARG A 291 26.74 -16.66 -1.85
N VAL A 292 27.33 -15.95 -2.81
CA VAL A 292 28.64 -16.30 -3.36
C VAL A 292 29.75 -16.00 -2.37
N ARG A 293 29.72 -14.81 -1.76
CA ARG A 293 30.76 -14.35 -0.84
C ARG A 293 30.77 -15.12 0.48
N GLY A 294 29.61 -15.53 0.97
CA GLY A 294 29.44 -16.31 2.20
C GLY A 294 29.75 -17.80 2.07
N ALA A 295 30.05 -18.29 0.86
CA ALA A 295 30.46 -19.68 0.66
C ALA A 295 31.88 -19.93 1.24
N ALA A 296 32.05 -21.08 1.89
CA ALA A 296 33.34 -21.54 2.39
C ALA A 296 34.15 -22.18 1.25
N ALA A 297 35.24 -21.55 0.83
CA ALA A 297 36.09 -22.02 -0.26
C ALA A 297 37.60 -21.88 0.05
N PRO A 298 38.45 -22.72 -0.57
CA PRO A 298 39.90 -22.54 -0.61
C PRO A 298 40.31 -21.13 -1.05
N SER A 299 41.45 -20.63 -0.57
CA SER A 299 41.96 -19.28 -0.88
C SER A 299 42.09 -19.04 -2.40
N LYS A 300 42.48 -20.06 -3.17
CA LYS A 300 42.58 -19.97 -4.64
C LYS A 300 41.28 -19.61 -5.35
N TYR A 301 40.12 -19.89 -4.77
CA TYR A 301 38.81 -19.58 -5.35
C TYR A 301 38.25 -18.23 -4.88
N ARG A 302 38.88 -17.57 -3.90
CA ARG A 302 38.33 -16.35 -3.29
C ARG A 302 38.25 -15.18 -4.24
N SER A 303 39.24 -15.02 -5.13
CA SER A 303 39.20 -13.97 -6.16
C SER A 303 37.99 -14.13 -7.08
N VAL A 304 37.72 -15.34 -7.57
CA VAL A 304 36.56 -15.63 -8.42
C VAL A 304 35.24 -15.36 -7.73
N LEU A 305 35.10 -15.78 -6.47
CA LEU A 305 33.89 -15.55 -5.70
C LEU A 305 33.66 -14.05 -5.44
N ASP A 306 34.72 -13.29 -5.19
CA ASP A 306 34.63 -11.83 -5.01
C ASP A 306 34.25 -11.12 -6.31
N THR A 307 34.91 -11.45 -7.43
CA THR A 307 34.55 -10.96 -8.77
C THR A 307 33.09 -11.28 -9.09
N CYS A 308 32.64 -12.50 -8.83
CA CYS A 308 31.26 -12.93 -9.09
C CYS A 308 30.24 -12.17 -8.23
N ALA A 309 30.56 -11.88 -6.96
CA ALA A 309 29.68 -11.08 -6.10
C ALA A 309 29.52 -9.63 -6.59
N ARG A 310 30.53 -9.08 -7.27
CA ARG A 310 30.52 -7.71 -7.83
C ARG A 310 29.59 -7.53 -9.04
N PHE A 311 29.08 -8.61 -9.64
CA PHE A 311 28.06 -8.50 -10.70
C PHE A 311 26.75 -7.86 -10.21
N ALA A 312 26.52 -7.84 -8.89
CA ALA A 312 25.40 -7.11 -8.31
C ALA A 312 25.65 -5.59 -8.23
N ASP A 313 26.89 -5.12 -8.37
CA ASP A 313 27.27 -3.72 -8.09
C ASP A 313 26.59 -2.74 -9.05
N GLU A 314 26.69 -2.97 -10.36
CA GLU A 314 26.06 -2.10 -11.36
C GLU A 314 24.53 -2.08 -11.26
N PRO A 315 23.83 -3.23 -11.17
CA PRO A 315 22.39 -3.22 -10.98
C PRO A 315 21.95 -2.49 -9.71
N LEU A 316 22.65 -2.72 -8.59
CA LEU A 316 22.37 -2.03 -7.34
C LEU A 316 22.63 -0.52 -7.46
N SER A 317 23.70 -0.11 -8.14
CA SER A 317 23.99 1.30 -8.40
C SER A 317 22.91 1.96 -9.26
N GLY A 318 22.47 1.30 -10.34
CA GLY A 318 21.40 1.81 -11.20
C GLY A 318 20.08 1.99 -10.45
N MET A 319 19.75 1.07 -9.53
CA MET A 319 18.59 1.22 -8.65
C MET A 319 18.76 2.34 -7.62
N GLU A 320 19.94 2.52 -7.04
CA GLU A 320 20.25 3.64 -6.14
C GLU A 320 20.14 5.00 -6.85
N ASP A 321 20.65 5.08 -8.07
CA ASP A 321 20.55 6.25 -8.93
C ASP A 321 19.10 6.57 -9.27
N PHE A 322 18.31 5.57 -9.67
CA PHE A 322 16.88 5.71 -9.89
C PHE A 322 16.15 6.22 -8.65
N ILE A 323 16.39 5.62 -7.47
CA ILE A 323 15.74 6.05 -6.21
C ILE A 323 16.07 7.51 -5.92
N ARG A 324 17.35 7.89 -6.04
CA ARG A 324 17.81 9.27 -5.82
C ARG A 324 17.12 10.24 -6.78
N ASP A 325 17.15 9.93 -8.07
CA ASP A 325 16.64 10.79 -9.13
C ASP A 325 15.11 10.91 -9.02
N TYR A 326 14.42 9.82 -8.68
CA TYR A 326 12.98 9.82 -8.42
C TYR A 326 12.60 10.72 -7.24
N ILE A 327 13.31 10.61 -6.11
CA ILE A 327 13.07 11.48 -4.94
C ILE A 327 13.28 12.95 -5.32
N ALA A 328 14.32 13.25 -6.10
CA ALA A 328 14.58 14.61 -6.58
C ALA A 328 13.44 15.14 -7.47
N VAL A 329 12.88 14.29 -8.35
CA VAL A 329 11.71 14.63 -9.14
C VAL A 329 10.52 14.93 -8.24
N VAL A 330 10.19 14.04 -7.29
CA VAL A 330 9.07 14.24 -6.35
C VAL A 330 9.22 15.52 -5.54
N ALA A 331 10.44 15.82 -5.06
CA ALA A 331 10.71 17.05 -4.32
C ALA A 331 10.54 18.33 -5.16
N ALA A 332 10.80 18.25 -6.47
CA ALA A 332 10.66 19.36 -7.41
C ALA A 332 9.26 19.50 -8.03
N LEU A 333 8.37 18.49 -7.88
CA LEU A 333 7.01 18.52 -8.42
C LEU A 333 6.20 19.75 -7.99
N PRO A 334 6.19 20.18 -6.72
CA PRO A 334 5.41 21.35 -6.27
C PRO A 334 5.75 22.61 -7.06
N GLU A 335 7.03 22.98 -7.10
CA GLU A 335 7.51 24.19 -7.78
C GLU A 335 7.20 24.15 -9.27
N ARG A 336 7.32 22.97 -9.90
CA ARG A 336 7.09 22.80 -11.34
C ARG A 336 5.62 22.84 -11.71
N LEU A 337 4.73 22.24 -10.90
CA LEU A 337 3.29 22.26 -11.13
C LEU A 337 2.70 23.66 -10.92
N ILE A 338 3.20 24.40 -9.92
CA ILE A 338 2.87 25.83 -9.74
C ILE A 338 3.32 26.64 -10.96
N ALA A 339 4.56 26.44 -11.45
CA ALA A 339 5.07 27.13 -12.63
C ALA A 339 4.32 26.77 -13.93
N ALA A 340 3.83 25.53 -14.03
CA ALA A 340 3.05 25.02 -15.16
C ALA A 340 1.55 25.35 -15.09
N LYS A 341 1.09 26.08 -14.06
CA LYS A 341 -0.34 26.40 -13.83
C LYS A 341 -1.27 25.17 -13.83
N GLY A 342 -0.77 24.03 -13.34
CA GLY A 342 -1.53 22.79 -13.28
C GLY A 342 -1.66 22.01 -14.59
N GLU A 343 -0.90 22.35 -15.65
CA GLU A 343 -0.77 21.46 -16.80
C GLU A 343 0.02 20.20 -16.43
N ASP A 344 -0.45 19.05 -16.95
CA ASP A 344 0.09 17.72 -16.64
C ASP A 344 1.56 17.61 -17.09
N ILE A 345 2.46 17.39 -16.14
CA ILE A 345 3.90 17.27 -16.42
C ILE A 345 4.20 15.81 -16.72
N GLN A 346 4.10 15.44 -17.99
CA GLN A 346 4.57 14.14 -18.46
C GLN A 346 6.10 14.10 -18.39
N GLN A 347 6.64 13.50 -17.32
CA GLN A 347 8.07 13.23 -17.24
C GLN A 347 8.32 11.73 -17.13
N PRO A 348 8.89 11.10 -18.17
CA PRO A 348 9.23 9.69 -18.10
C PRO A 348 10.35 9.51 -17.08
N VAL A 349 10.08 8.82 -15.98
CA VAL A 349 11.11 8.39 -15.04
C VAL A 349 11.76 7.14 -15.64
N GLN A 350 13.02 7.23 -16.01
CA GLN A 350 13.76 6.11 -16.60
C GLN A 350 14.48 5.31 -15.51
N VAL A 351 14.22 4.01 -15.47
CA VAL A 351 15.06 3.05 -14.73
C VAL A 351 16.14 2.55 -15.68
N ARG A 352 17.42 2.78 -15.37
CA ARG A 352 18.56 2.25 -16.13
C ARG A 352 19.31 1.25 -15.26
N ILE A 353 19.32 0.00 -15.68
CA ILE A 353 20.03 -1.10 -15.02
C ILE A 353 20.97 -1.69 -16.06
N HIS A 354 22.26 -1.66 -15.76
CA HIS A 354 23.32 -2.17 -16.63
C HIS A 354 24.01 -3.36 -15.95
N VAL A 355 24.68 -4.17 -16.77
CA VAL A 355 25.54 -5.27 -16.34
C VAL A 355 26.94 -4.96 -16.87
N ASP A 356 27.95 -5.22 -16.03
CA ASP A 356 29.34 -4.91 -16.33
C ASP A 356 29.95 -6.02 -17.22
N ASP A 357 30.09 -5.72 -18.51
CA ASP A 357 30.70 -6.63 -19.48
C ASP A 357 32.21 -6.86 -19.22
N GLU A 358 32.92 -5.89 -18.62
CA GLU A 358 34.35 -6.04 -18.28
C GLU A 358 34.55 -7.02 -17.11
N LEU A 359 33.64 -7.00 -16.13
CA LEU A 359 33.61 -7.98 -15.04
C LEU A 359 33.38 -9.41 -15.55
N LEU A 360 32.59 -9.59 -16.61
CA LEU A 360 32.39 -10.88 -17.26
C LEU A 360 33.68 -11.43 -17.88
N ASP A 361 34.40 -10.60 -18.61
CA ASP A 361 35.68 -10.98 -19.20
C ASP A 361 36.72 -11.34 -18.14
N GLU A 362 36.78 -10.58 -17.04
CA GLU A 362 37.67 -10.89 -15.91
C GLU A 362 37.30 -12.21 -15.22
N LEU A 363 36.01 -12.45 -14.97
CA LEU A 363 35.54 -13.69 -14.36
C LEU A 363 35.90 -14.92 -15.22
N LEU A 364 35.69 -14.83 -16.53
CA LEU A 364 36.02 -15.90 -17.48
C LEU A 364 37.53 -16.17 -17.51
N ARG A 365 38.36 -15.13 -17.42
CA ARG A 365 39.82 -15.25 -17.34
C ARG A 365 40.25 -15.99 -16.08
N GLN A 366 39.76 -15.57 -14.91
CA GLN A 366 40.10 -16.19 -13.62
C GLN A 366 39.67 -17.67 -13.57
N LEU A 367 38.49 -18.00 -14.12
CA LEU A 367 38.04 -19.41 -14.21
C LEU A 367 38.95 -20.25 -15.11
N LYS A 368 39.46 -19.67 -16.21
CA LYS A 368 40.36 -20.37 -17.12
C LYS A 368 41.72 -20.64 -16.48
N ASP A 369 42.27 -19.68 -15.76
CA ASP A 369 43.57 -19.82 -15.08
C ASP A 369 43.52 -20.94 -14.02
N ILE A 370 42.45 -20.99 -13.22
CA ILE A 370 42.26 -22.06 -12.23
C ILE A 370 42.11 -23.44 -12.88
N ALA A 371 41.41 -23.52 -14.02
CA ALA A 371 41.28 -24.78 -14.74
C ALA A 371 42.64 -25.31 -15.22
N GLN A 372 43.49 -24.42 -15.73
CA GLN A 372 44.83 -24.78 -16.20
C GLN A 372 45.75 -25.23 -15.05
N ASP A 373 45.61 -24.63 -13.87
CA ASP A 373 46.36 -25.01 -12.67
C ASP A 373 45.89 -26.35 -12.05
N GLU A 374 44.68 -26.82 -12.36
CA GLU A 374 44.18 -28.13 -11.89
C GLU A 374 44.45 -29.27 -12.88
N ASP A 375 44.65 -28.96 -14.16
CA ASP A 375 45.01 -29.90 -15.22
C ASP A 375 46.53 -30.13 -15.38
N GLY A 376 47.36 -29.28 -14.77
CA GLY A 376 48.83 -29.37 -14.76
C GLY A 376 49.38 -30.02 -13.49
#